data_AF-A0A0F9FUX3-F1
#
_entry.id   AF-A0A0F9FUX3-F1
#
_cell.length_a   1.000
_cell.length_b   1.000
_cell.length_c   1.000
_cell.angle_alpha   90.00
_cell.angle_beta   90.00
_cell.angle_gamma   90.00
#
_symmetry.space_group_name_H-M   'P 1'
#
loop_
_entity.id
_entity.type
_entity.pdbx_description
1 polymer ?
#
loop_
_entity_poly.entity_id
_entity_poly.type
_entity_poly.pdbx_seq_one_letter_code
_entity_poly.pdbx_strand_id
1 'polypeptide(L)' 'MKTFWMVLADQPWKSHEKPPVIRHEYYESAEAEAERLCRQEGKSFHVLRAVSKVSIDIPPVTWEKSSRP' A
#
# COMPACT_ATOMS: atom_id res chain seq x y z
N MET A 1 11.18 14.45 5.61
CA MET A 1 10.70 13.06 5.41
C MET A 1 11.54 12.44 4.31
N LYS A 2 12.13 11.25 4.50
CA LYS A 2 12.90 10.60 3.41
C LYS A 2 11.91 10.04 2.40
N THR A 3 12.08 10.41 1.13
CA THR A 3 11.36 9.82 0.00
C THR A 3 11.58 8.32 -0.01
N PHE A 4 10.53 7.55 -0.27
CA PHE A 4 10.62 6.11 -0.46
C PHE A 4 9.66 5.69 -1.57
N TRP A 5 9.89 4.50 -2.10
CA TRP A 5 9.14 3.91 -3.20
C TRP A 5 8.37 2.69 -2.69
N MET A 6 7.23 2.42 -3.30
CA MET A 6 6.35 1.31 -2.96
C MET A 6 6.00 0.51 -4.20
N VAL A 7 5.98 -0.81 -4.06
CA VAL A 7 5.44 -1.72 -5.07
C VAL A 7 4.08 -2.21 -4.60
N LEU A 8 3.04 -2.07 -5.44
CA LEU A 8 1.67 -2.53 -5.19
C LEU A 8 1.16 -3.38 -6.34
N ALA A 9 0.42 -4.44 -6.05
CA ALA A 9 -0.32 -5.16 -7.09
C ALA A 9 -1.46 -4.30 -7.66
N ASP A 10 -1.67 -4.36 -8.97
CA ASP A 10 -2.75 -3.65 -9.69
C ASP A 10 -4.15 -4.18 -9.35
N GLN A 11 -4.23 -5.44 -8.91
CA GLN A 11 -5.48 -6.09 -8.51
C GLN A 11 -5.45 -6.57 -7.07
N PRO A 12 -6.63 -6.68 -6.41
CA PRO A 12 -6.73 -7.25 -5.07
C PRO A 12 -6.12 -8.64 -5.02
N TRP A 13 -5.27 -8.88 -4.03
CA TRP A 13 -4.67 -10.18 -3.82
C TRP A 13 -5.71 -11.07 -3.17
N LYS A 14 -6.50 -11.81 -3.96
CA LYS A 14 -7.72 -12.50 -3.49
C LYS A 14 -8.75 -11.51 -2.87
N SER A 15 -10.01 -11.92 -2.80
CA SER A 15 -11.15 -11.03 -2.47
C SER A 15 -11.08 -10.31 -1.11
N HIS A 16 -10.11 -10.62 -0.23
CA HIS A 16 -10.05 -10.11 1.14
C HIS A 16 -8.65 -9.75 1.65
N GLU A 17 -7.60 -9.92 0.85
CA GLU A 17 -6.22 -9.69 1.30
C GLU A 17 -5.73 -8.34 0.76
N LYS A 18 -5.25 -7.48 1.67
CA LYS A 18 -4.57 -6.24 1.28
C LYS A 18 -3.37 -6.62 0.43
N PRO A 19 -3.15 -5.98 -0.74
CA PRO A 19 -2.00 -6.29 -1.56
C PRO A 19 -0.72 -6.07 -0.74
N PRO A 20 0.29 -6.95 -0.86
CA PRO A 20 1.56 -6.76 -0.19
C PRO A 20 2.16 -5.43 -0.67
N VAL A 21 2.42 -4.53 0.28
CA VAL A 21 3.09 -3.26 0.03
C VAL A 21 4.55 -3.44 0.39
N ILE A 22 5.43 -3.49 -0.61
CA ILE A 22 6.88 -3.60 -0.39
C ILE A 22 7.50 -2.21 -0.51
N ARG A 23 8.32 -1.84 0.49
CA ARG A 23 8.96 -0.52 0.59
C ARG A 23 10.42 -0.59 0.14
N HIS A 24 10.83 0.38 -0.68
CA HIS A 24 12.21 0.56 -1.14
C HIS A 24 12.69 2.00 -0.93
N GLU A 25 14.00 2.18 -0.77
CA GLU A 25 14.60 3.52 -0.66
C GLU A 25 14.83 4.18 -2.03
N TYR A 26 15.12 3.38 -3.06
CA TYR A 26 15.47 3.83 -4.40
C TYR A 26 14.45 3.34 -5.44
N TYR A 27 14.33 4.08 -6.54
CA TYR A 27 13.39 3.76 -7.61
C TYR A 27 13.77 2.46 -8.30
N GLU A 28 15.05 2.31 -8.63
CA GLU A 28 15.64 1.18 -9.34
C GLU A 28 15.42 -0.13 -8.57
N SER A 29 15.50 -0.07 -7.23
CA SER A 29 15.19 -1.22 -6.37
C SER A 29 13.71 -1.59 -6.39
N ALA A 30 12.81 -0.60 -6.44
CA ALA A 30 11.37 -0.85 -6.52
C ALA A 30 10.97 -1.38 -7.91
N GLU A 31 11.57 -0.85 -8.98
CA GLU A 31 11.35 -1.31 -10.35
C GLU A 31 11.81 -2.77 -10.53
N ALA A 32 13.02 -3.11 -10.07
CA ALA A 32 13.53 -4.47 -10.13
C ALA A 32 12.66 -5.47 -9.34
N GLU A 33 12.14 -5.06 -8.18
CA GLU A 33 11.22 -5.88 -7.39
C GLU A 33 9.87 -6.07 -8.10
N ALA A 34 9.31 -5.01 -8.70
CA ALA A 34 8.08 -5.08 -9.48
C ALA A 34 8.24 -6.01 -10.70
N GLU A 35 9.36 -5.94 -11.42
CA GLU A 35 9.66 -6.87 -12.52
C GLU A 35 9.76 -8.32 -12.03
N ARG A 36 10.45 -8.55 -10.91
CA ARG A 36 10.62 -9.87 -10.31
C ARG A 36 9.27 -10.48 -9.95
N LEU A 37 8.40 -9.70 -9.29
CA LEU A 37 7.06 -10.13 -8.90
C LEU A 37 6.13 -10.32 -10.10
N CYS A 38 6.21 -9.45 -11.11
CA CYS A 38 5.47 -9.59 -12.35
C CYS A 38 5.79 -10.92 -13.06
N ARG A 39 7.08 -11.29 -13.14
CA ARG A 39 7.52 -12.58 -13.69
C ARG A 39 7.07 -13.78 -12.84
N GLN A 40 7.07 -13.65 -11.52
CA GLN A 40 6.71 -14.74 -10.60
C GLN A 40 5.20 -15.01 -10.57
N GLU A 41 4.39 -13.95 -10.56
CA GLU A 41 2.95 -14.04 -10.28
C GLU A 41 2.08 -13.91 -11.54
N GLY A 42 2.66 -13.45 -12.67
CA GLY A 42 1.92 -13.18 -13.90
C GLY A 42 0.90 -12.04 -13.77
N LYS A 43 1.16 -11.09 -12.88
CA LYS A 43 0.26 -9.97 -12.54
C LYS A 43 0.97 -8.64 -12.73
N SER A 44 0.18 -7.59 -12.97
CA SER A 44 0.68 -6.22 -13.04
C SER A 44 0.95 -5.63 -11.65
N PHE A 45 2.03 -4.85 -11.54
CA PHE A 45 2.42 -4.13 -10.34
C PHE A 45 2.69 -2.66 -10.66
N HIS A 46 2.34 -1.77 -9.73
CA HIS A 46 2.61 -0.34 -9.76
C HIS A 46 3.79 0.01 -8.88
N VAL A 47 4.65 0.92 -9.36
CA VAL A 47 5.72 1.54 -8.58
C VAL A 47 5.32 2.97 -8.24
N LEU A 48 5.16 3.28 -6.95
CA LEU A 48 4.64 4.55 -6.46
C LEU A 48 5.68 5.28 -5.61
N ARG A 49 5.82 6.59 -5.82
CA ARG A 49 6.64 7.45 -4.95
C ARG A 49 5.82 7.94 -3.77
N ALA A 50 6.30 7.71 -2.55
CA ALA A 50 5.71 8.32 -1.36
C ALA A 50 6.05 9.81 -1.31
N VAL A 51 5.03 10.65 -1.53
CA VAL A 51 5.17 12.12 -1.54
C VAL A 51 4.84 12.77 -0.20
N SER A 52 4.07 12.11 0.66
CA SER A 52 3.68 12.62 1.97
C SER A 52 3.31 11.49 2.93
N LYS A 53 3.43 11.74 4.24
CA LYS A 53 2.93 10.87 5.31
C LYS A 53 2.00 11.70 6.18
N VAL A 54 0.77 11.22 6.35
CA VAL A 54 -0.19 11.78 7.29
C VAL A 54 -0.27 10.83 8.48
N SER A 55 -0.08 11.38 9.68
CA SER A 55 -0.30 10.69 10.95
C SER A 55 -1.38 11.46 11.69
N ILE A 56 -2.44 10.76 12.10
CA ILE A 56 -3.56 11.35 12.83
C ILE A 56 -3.52 10.76 14.24
N ASP A 57 -3.23 11.60 15.24
CA ASP A 57 -3.32 11.25 16.66
C ASP A 57 -4.71 11.57 17.19
N ILE A 58 -5.74 11.00 16.56
CA ILE A 58 -7.12 11.09 17.03
C ILE A 58 -7.57 9.69 17.41
N PRO A 59 -8.03 9.45 18.66
CA PRO A 59 -8.58 8.15 19.02
C PRO A 59 -9.75 7.81 18.08
N PRO A 60 -9.87 6.55 17.64
CA PRO A 60 -10.91 6.16 16.69
C PRO A 60 -12.29 6.52 17.25
N VAL A 61 -13.06 7.29 16.47
CA VAL A 61 -14.43 7.65 16.84
C VAL A 61 -15.27 6.39 16.88
N THR A 62 -15.68 5.99 18.09
CA THR A 62 -16.73 4.98 18.26
C THR A 62 -18.07 5.64 18.00
N TRP A 63 -18.71 5.28 16.89
CA TRP A 63 -20.10 5.63 16.64
C TRP A 63 -20.97 4.84 17.62
N GLU A 64 -21.24 5.41 18.80
CA GLU A 64 -22.30 4.85 19.65
C GLU A 64 -23.62 5.03 18.90
N LYS A 65 -24.27 3.90 18.59
CA LYS A 65 -25.63 3.91 18.06
C LYS A 65 -26.47 4.71 19.04
N SER A 66 -26.94 5.88 18.63
CA SER A 66 -28.02 6.57 19.31
C SER A 66 -29.24 5.66 19.30
N SER A 67 -29.42 4.88 20.36
CA SER A 67 -30.70 4.31 20.72
C SER A 67 -31.60 5.49 21.06
N ARG A 68 -32.32 5.99 20.05
CA ARG A 68 -33.41 6.94 20.28
C ARG A 68 -34.47 6.27 21.18
N PRO A 69 -35.12 7.06 22.04
CA PRO A 69 -36.13 6.60 23.00
C PRO A 69 -37.37 6.02 22.32
#